data_AF-A0AAD6MJY2-F1
#
_entry.id   AF-A0AAD6MJY2-F1
#
_cell.length_a   1.000
_cell.length_b   1.000
_cell.length_c   1.000
_cell.angle_alpha   90.00
_cell.angle_beta   90.00
_cell.angle_gamma   90.00
#
_symmetry.space_group_name_H-M   'P 1'
#
loop_
_entity.id
_entity.type
_entity.pdbx_description
1 polymer ?
#
loop_
_entity_poly.entity_id
_entity_poly.type
_entity_poly.pdbx_seq_one_letter_code
_entity_poly.pdbx_strand_id
1 'polypeptide(L)'
;MHKESSTGPLLHKDCGRERLKKHREEVAGRIMIPDTWGQENSLKDWIDCSAFDELLAPTGISSARESLVAEGRKGSSPRLGIASRC
;
A
#
# COMPACT_ATOMS: atom_id res chain seq x y z
N MET A 1 47.27 -24.43 11.90
CA MET A 1 46.28 -23.86 12.83
C MET A 1 45.33 -22.99 12.02
N HIS A 2 44.21 -23.55 11.54
CA HIS A 2 43.20 -22.77 10.83
C HIS A 2 42.05 -22.50 11.80
N LYS A 3 41.94 -21.22 12.15
CA LYS A 3 41.06 -20.64 13.14
C LYS A 3 39.62 -20.76 12.66
N GLU A 4 38.81 -21.55 13.35
CA GLU A 4 37.36 -21.55 13.15
C GLU A 4 36.80 -20.18 13.58
N SER A 5 36.28 -19.44 12.61
CA SER A 5 35.51 -18.24 12.88
C SER A 5 34.12 -18.67 13.34
N SER A 6 34.01 -18.86 14.66
CA SER A 6 32.73 -19.00 15.35
C SER A 6 31.91 -17.73 15.12
N THR A 7 31.03 -17.78 14.12
CA THR A 7 30.03 -16.76 13.89
C THR A 7 28.85 -17.13 14.78
N GLY A 8 28.83 -16.55 15.99
CA GLY A 8 27.69 -16.65 16.89
C GLY A 8 26.40 -16.19 16.19
N PRO A 9 25.22 -16.63 16.66
CA PRO A 9 23.97 -16.47 15.92
C PRO A 9 23.68 -14.98 15.77
N LEU A 10 23.86 -14.49 14.55
CA LEU A 10 23.29 -13.23 14.11
C LEU A 10 21.79 -13.41 14.22
N LEU A 11 21.22 -12.94 15.32
CA LEU A 11 19.79 -12.66 15.44
C LEU A 11 19.49 -11.53 14.46
N HIS A 12 19.48 -11.89 13.18
CA HIS A 12 18.88 -11.12 12.11
C HIS A 12 17.40 -11.09 12.48
N LYS A 13 17.00 -10.01 13.16
CA LYS A 13 15.61 -9.70 13.45
C LYS A 13 14.88 -9.82 12.12
N ASP A 14 14.13 -10.90 11.93
CA ASP A 14 13.55 -11.27 10.64
C ASP A 14 12.96 -10.01 10.00
N CYS A 15 13.52 -9.60 8.86
CA CYS A 15 12.97 -8.47 8.13
C CYS A 15 11.52 -8.79 7.74
N GLY A 16 10.69 -7.76 7.53
CA GLY A 16 9.24 -7.92 7.33
C GLY A 16 8.88 -8.94 6.24
N ARG A 17 9.76 -9.10 5.25
CA ARG A 17 9.62 -10.09 4.17
C ARG A 17 9.80 -11.53 4.68
N GLU A 18 10.86 -11.80 5.43
CA GLU A 18 11.18 -13.12 5.99
C GLU A 18 10.09 -13.55 6.97
N ARG A 19 9.63 -12.63 7.82
CA ARG A 19 8.52 -12.87 8.74
C ARG A 19 7.23 -13.24 8.01
N LEU A 20 6.90 -12.53 6.93
CA LEU A 20 5.71 -12.83 6.12
C LEU A 20 5.83 -14.15 5.37
N LYS A 21 7.01 -14.47 4.83
CA LYS A 21 7.28 -15.74 4.15
C LYS A 21 7.05 -16.91 5.11
N LYS A 22 7.69 -16.88 6.29
CA LYS A 22 7.54 -17.90 7.33
C LYS A 22 6.08 -18.07 7.74
N HIS A 23 5.38 -16.97 8.02
CA HIS A 23 3.98 -17.04 8.44
C HIS A 23 3.07 -17.67 7.38
N ARG A 24 3.25 -17.32 6.09
CA ARG A 24 2.47 -17.92 4.99
C ARG A 24 2.67 -19.44 4.92
N GLU A 25 3.91 -19.91 5.06
CA GLU A 25 4.23 -21.34 5.05
C GLU A 25 3.64 -22.06 6.27
N GLU A 26 3.69 -21.44 7.45
CA GLU A 26 3.15 -22.00 8.69
C GLU A 26 1.64 -22.20 8.66
N VAL A 27 0.89 -21.24 8.10
CA VAL A 27 -0.58 -21.22 8.15
C VAL A 27 -1.27 -21.71 6.87
N ALA A 28 -0.51 -21.98 5.80
CA ALA A 28 -1.03 -22.49 4.55
C ALA A 28 -1.88 -23.76 4.77
N GLY A 29 -3.14 -23.71 4.32
CA GLY A 29 -4.10 -24.81 4.46
C GLY A 29 -4.59 -25.09 5.88
N ARG A 30 -4.17 -24.30 6.88
CA ARG A 30 -4.60 -24.44 8.28
C ARG A 30 -5.64 -23.42 8.71
N ILE A 31 -5.80 -22.35 7.95
CA ILE A 31 -6.76 -21.28 8.24
C ILE A 31 -8.04 -21.55 7.47
N MET A 32 -9.16 -21.55 8.19
CA MET A 32 -10.51 -21.52 7.63
C MET A 32 -10.98 -20.07 7.55
N ILE A 33 -11.58 -19.70 6.43
CA ILE A 33 -12.30 -18.44 6.33
C ILE A 33 -13.62 -18.62 7.09
N PRO A 34 -14.00 -17.71 8.00
CA PRO A 34 -15.29 -17.76 8.67
C PRO A 34 -16.45 -17.72 7.68
N ASP A 35 -17.56 -18.39 8.00
CA ASP A 35 -18.76 -18.41 7.16
C ASP A 35 -19.39 -17.02 6.99
N THR A 36 -19.18 -16.14 7.96
CA THR A 36 -19.67 -14.75 7.98
C THR A 36 -18.51 -13.80 8.21
N TRP A 37 -18.47 -12.70 7.45
CA TRP A 37 -17.52 -11.61 7.69
C TRP A 37 -18.01 -10.66 8.79
N GLY A 38 -19.33 -10.44 8.91
CA GLY A 38 -19.94 -9.56 9.92
C GLY A 38 -20.31 -8.14 9.45
N GLN A 39 -20.25 -7.83 8.16
CA GLN A 39 -20.87 -6.63 7.56
C GLN A 39 -21.67 -6.98 6.30
N GLU A 40 -22.32 -8.13 6.30
CA GLU A 40 -23.17 -8.60 5.21
C GLU A 40 -24.26 -7.57 4.85
N ASN A 41 -24.71 -6.79 5.84
CA ASN A 41 -25.70 -5.72 5.64
C ASN A 41 -25.18 -4.62 4.70
N SER A 42 -23.89 -4.29 4.74
CA SER A 42 -23.28 -3.26 3.87
C SER A 42 -23.26 -3.66 2.40
N LEU A 43 -23.41 -4.95 2.07
CA LEU A 43 -23.50 -5.39 0.67
C LEU A 43 -24.74 -4.82 -0.01
N LYS A 44 -25.84 -4.62 0.71
CA LYS A 44 -27.06 -4.03 0.14
C LYS A 44 -26.83 -2.56 -0.22
N ASP A 45 -26.14 -1.84 0.65
CA ASP A 45 -25.84 -0.41 0.50
C ASP A 45 -24.74 -0.14 -0.54
N TRP A 46 -24.01 -1.18 -0.98
CA TRP A 46 -22.98 -1.06 -2.02
C TRP A 46 -23.48 -1.44 -3.41
N ILE A 47 -24.65 -2.08 -3.53
CA ILE A 47 -25.22 -2.47 -4.83
C ILE A 47 -25.64 -1.24 -5.64
N ASP A 48 -26.17 -0.22 -4.98
CA ASP A 48 -26.69 0.97 -5.65
C ASP A 48 -25.60 2.01 -5.94
N CYS A 49 -24.37 1.82 -5.44
CA CYS A 49 -23.25 2.76 -5.48
C CYS A 49 -23.58 4.19 -5.03
N SER A 50 -24.77 4.41 -4.45
CA SER A 50 -25.32 5.74 -4.22
C SER A 50 -24.51 6.48 -3.17
N ALA A 51 -24.05 5.77 -2.13
CA ALA A 51 -23.17 6.29 -1.10
C ALA A 51 -21.82 6.78 -1.65
N PHE A 52 -21.28 6.15 -2.69
CA PHE A 52 -20.03 6.59 -3.33
C PHE A 52 -20.29 7.76 -4.27
N ASP A 53 -21.38 7.71 -5.04
CA ASP A 53 -21.77 8.79 -5.91
C ASP A 53 -22.11 10.05 -5.13
N GLU A 54 -22.74 9.95 -3.95
CA GLU A 54 -22.96 11.09 -3.05
C GLU A 54 -21.67 11.68 -2.48
N LEU A 55 -20.60 10.89 -2.35
CA LEU A 55 -19.28 11.38 -1.94
C LEU A 55 -18.52 12.01 -3.11
N LEU A 56 -18.78 11.57 -4.34
CA LEU A 56 -18.12 12.04 -5.55
C LEU A 56 -18.90 13.17 -6.28
N ALA A 57 -20.20 13.27 -6.06
CA ALA A 57 -21.10 14.29 -6.61
C ALA A 57 -20.81 15.71 -6.13
N PRO A 58 -20.37 15.94 -4.86
CA PRO A 58 -19.89 17.24 -4.44
C PRO A 58 -18.72 17.69 -5.32
N THR A 59 -18.84 18.89 -5.89
CA THR A 59 -17.84 19.46 -6.79
C THR A 59 -16.46 19.67 -6.16
N GLY A 60 -16.31 19.48 -4.84
CA GLY A 60 -15.06 19.64 -4.10
C GLY A 60 -13.94 18.74 -4.60
N ILE A 61 -14.22 17.46 -4.92
CA ILE A 61 -13.19 16.55 -5.44
C ILE A 61 -12.76 16.96 -6.86
N SER A 62 -13.73 17.29 -7.71
CA SER A 62 -13.46 17.78 -9.07
C SER A 62 -12.65 19.08 -9.06
N SER A 63 -13.02 20.04 -8.20
CA SER A 63 -12.31 21.31 -8.04
C SER A 63 -10.90 21.13 -7.47
N ALA A 64 -10.72 20.24 -6.48
CA ALA A 64 -9.41 19.91 -5.96
C ALA A 64 -8.50 19.32 -7.05
N ARG A 65 -9.04 18.42 -7.89
CA ARG A 65 -8.31 17.86 -9.04
C ARG A 65 -7.94 18.94 -10.06
N GLU A 66 -8.86 19.82 -10.42
CA GLU A 66 -8.60 20.94 -11.32
C GLU A 66 -7.51 21.87 -10.78
N SER A 67 -7.54 22.18 -9.48
CA SER A 67 -6.52 23.00 -8.82
C SER A 67 -5.14 22.34 -8.86
N LEU A 68 -5.05 21.02 -8.59
CA LEU A 68 -3.78 20.28 -8.68
C LEU A 68 -3.25 20.23 -10.12
N VAL A 69 -4.13 20.06 -11.10
CA VAL A 69 -3.76 20.09 -12.53
C VAL A 69 -3.31 21.49 -12.94
N ALA A 70 -3.99 22.54 -12.51
CA ALA A 70 -3.63 23.92 -12.79
C ALA A 70 -2.26 24.28 -12.17
N GLU A 71 -2.02 23.89 -10.91
CA GLU A 71 -0.74 24.09 -10.23
C GLU A 71 0.39 23.31 -10.91
N GLY A 72 0.16 22.04 -11.26
CA GLY A 72 1.14 21.23 -12.00
C GLY A 72 1.48 21.79 -13.38
N ARG A 73 0.53 22.46 -14.05
CA ARG A 73 0.75 23.17 -15.33
C ARG A 73 1.48 24.51 -15.12
N LYS A 74 1.16 25.25 -14.06
CA LYS A 74 1.83 26.51 -13.69
C LYS A 74 3.28 26.30 -13.24
N GLY A 75 3.56 25.11 -12.70
CA GLY A 75 4.88 24.63 -12.32
C GLY A 75 5.80 24.18 -13.46
N SER A 76 5.47 24.40 -14.74
CA SER A 76 6.46 24.27 -15.83
C SER A 76 7.38 25.50 -15.91
N SER A 77 8.09 25.77 -14.82
CA SER A 77 9.41 26.41 -14.92
C SER A 77 10.34 25.42 -15.66
N PRO A 78 11.39 25.86 -16.39
CA PRO A 78 12.15 25.00 -17.29
C PRO A 78 12.60 23.76 -16.53
N ARG A 79 12.39 22.58 -17.13
CA ARG A 79 12.85 21.29 -16.60
C ARG A 79 14.23 21.50 -15.98
N LEU A 80 14.34 21.39 -14.65
CA LEU A 80 15.62 21.39 -13.97
C LEU A 80 16.34 20.14 -14.48
N GLY A 81 17.15 20.33 -15.52
CA GLY A 81 18.02 19.31 -16.06
C GLY A 81 18.97 18.91 -14.95
N ILE A 82 18.85 17.66 -14.51
CA ILE A 82 19.81 17.06 -13.60
C ILE A 82 21.11 16.95 -14.40
N ALA A 83 21.98 17.94 -14.28
CA ALA A 83 23.33 17.85 -14.80
C ALA A 83 24.14 17.00 -13.83
N SER A 84 24.40 15.75 -14.20
CA SER A 84 25.41 14.93 -13.53
C SER A 84 26.77 15.60 -13.73
N ARG A 85 27.41 16.02 -12.65
CA ARG A 85 28.84 16.33 -12.68
C ARG A 85 29.60 15.09 -12.22
N CYS A 86 30.57 14.69 -13.06
CA CYS A 86 31.55 13.64 -12.81
C CYS A 86 32.48 14.02 -11.65
#